data_AF-A0A0S7EPB8-F1
#
_entry.id   AF-A0A0S7EPB8-F1
#
_cell.length_a   1.000
_cell.length_b   1.000
_cell.length_c   1.000
_cell.angle_alpha   90.00
_cell.angle_beta   90.00
_cell.angle_gamma   90.00
#
_symmetry.space_group_name_H-M   'P 1'
#
loop_
_entity.id
_entity.type
_entity.pdbx_description
1 polymer ?
#
loop_
_entity_poly.entity_id
_entity_poly.type
_entity_poly.pdbx_seq_one_letter_code
_entity_poly.pdbx_strand_id
1 'polypeptide(L)'
;MFSEVLHGLVTRIQTDHGVDQNQPDAELVPCSLRIGIIPAGSTDCICFATQGTNDPVTSALHIVVGDSQPMDVCSVHHNGVFLKYSVSLLGYGFYGDVLADSERNRWLGPARYDLSGFKTFLSHNHYSGRFLSCQQTTTWGIQETSCSVDLGAASVGTSPHQETSTMRRRRRKKSQVKTATEAGVSSTANL
;
A
#
# COMPACT_ATOMS: atom_id res chain seq x y z
N MET A 1 -10.12 2.27 -8.99
CA MET A 1 -10.96 1.06 -9.12
C MET A 1 -10.63 -0.04 -8.09
N PHE A 2 -9.52 -0.79 -8.16
CA PHE A 2 -9.23 -1.84 -7.13
C PHE A 2 -9.22 -1.30 -5.70
N SER A 3 -8.55 -0.16 -5.48
CA SER A 3 -8.45 0.49 -4.18
C SER A 3 -9.82 0.87 -3.59
N GLU A 4 -10.79 1.25 -4.43
CA GLU A 4 -12.14 1.62 -4.00
C GLU A 4 -12.93 0.39 -3.55
N VAL A 5 -12.87 -0.70 -4.33
CA VAL A 5 -13.51 -1.98 -3.98
C VAL A 5 -12.93 -2.51 -2.68
N LEU A 6 -11.61 -2.52 -2.54
CA LEU A 6 -10.95 -2.96 -1.32
C LEU A 6 -11.29 -2.06 -0.14
N HIS A 7 -11.25 -0.74 -0.30
CA HIS A 7 -11.61 0.20 0.75
C HIS A 7 -13.06 -0.03 1.22
N GLY A 8 -14.02 -0.11 0.30
CA GLY A 8 -15.43 -0.37 0.62
C GLY A 8 -15.63 -1.71 1.32
N LEU A 9 -14.96 -2.76 0.87
CA LEU A 9 -15.03 -4.09 1.48
C LEU A 9 -14.49 -4.09 2.91
N VAL A 10 -13.28 -3.54 3.11
CA VAL A 10 -12.65 -3.49 4.43
C VAL A 10 -13.47 -2.63 5.38
N THR A 11 -13.90 -1.43 4.94
CA THR A 11 -14.75 -0.54 5.73
C THR A 11 -16.05 -1.24 6.14
N ARG A 12 -16.70 -1.95 5.22
CA ARG A 12 -17.93 -2.69 5.54
C ARG A 12 -17.69 -3.75 6.62
N ILE A 13 -16.64 -4.56 6.48
CA ILE A 13 -16.32 -5.62 7.44
C ILE A 13 -15.98 -5.06 8.81
N GLN A 14 -15.19 -3.97 8.87
CA GLN A 14 -14.88 -3.31 10.14
C GLN A 14 -16.15 -2.76 10.81
N THR A 15 -17.03 -2.10 10.05
CA THR A 15 -18.30 -1.59 10.55
C THR A 15 -19.22 -2.71 11.05
N ASP A 16 -19.33 -3.81 10.31
CA ASP A 16 -20.16 -4.97 10.71
C ASP A 16 -19.67 -5.62 12.02
N HIS A 17 -18.38 -5.49 12.35
CA HIS A 17 -17.80 -5.96 13.60
C HIS A 17 -17.70 -4.88 14.68
N GLY A 18 -18.27 -3.70 14.46
CA GLY A 18 -18.28 -2.61 15.44
C GLY A 18 -16.91 -1.98 15.72
N VAL A 19 -15.95 -2.14 14.80
CA VAL A 19 -14.61 -1.54 14.93
C VAL A 19 -14.68 -0.05 14.63
N ASP A 20 -14.26 0.77 15.59
CA ASP A 20 -14.10 2.21 15.38
C ASP A 20 -12.86 2.49 14.54
N GLN A 21 -13.09 2.84 13.27
CA GLN A 21 -12.01 3.08 12.31
C GLN A 21 -11.23 4.36 12.62
N ASN A 22 -11.80 5.32 13.37
CA ASN A 22 -11.09 6.56 13.72
C ASN A 22 -10.00 6.32 14.76
N GLN A 23 -10.11 5.24 15.54
CA GLN A 23 -9.06 4.86 16.49
C GLN A 23 -7.89 4.20 15.74
N PRO A 24 -6.70 4.83 15.70
CA PRO A 24 -5.55 4.26 14.98
C PRO A 24 -5.04 2.96 15.61
N ASP A 25 -5.31 2.76 16.90
CA ASP A 25 -4.90 1.60 17.69
C ASP A 25 -5.91 0.44 17.64
N ALA A 26 -7.08 0.63 17.03
CA ALA A 26 -8.10 -0.42 16.92
C ALA A 26 -7.56 -1.67 16.20
N GLU A 27 -7.89 -2.86 16.71
CA GLU A 27 -7.50 -4.11 16.06
C GLU A 27 -8.41 -4.37 14.85
N LEU A 28 -7.82 -4.40 13.66
CA LEU A 28 -8.59 -4.64 12.43
C LEU A 28 -8.98 -6.11 12.30
N VAL A 29 -10.25 -6.35 11.99
CA VAL A 29 -10.78 -7.69 11.72
C VAL A 29 -10.30 -8.18 10.35
N PRO A 30 -9.80 -9.43 10.21
CA PRO A 30 -9.38 -9.97 8.93
C PRO A 30 -10.59 -10.16 7.99
N CYS A 31 -10.39 -9.86 6.70
CA CYS A 31 -11.37 -10.12 5.66
C CYS A 31 -11.28 -11.58 5.20
N SER A 32 -12.40 -12.32 5.23
CA SER A 32 -12.49 -13.70 4.72
C SER A 32 -12.79 -13.78 3.22
N LEU A 33 -13.32 -12.69 2.63
CA LEU A 33 -13.63 -12.62 1.21
C LEU A 33 -12.34 -12.52 0.38
N ARG A 34 -12.24 -13.38 -0.64
CA ARG A 34 -11.11 -13.39 -1.59
C ARG A 34 -11.45 -12.50 -2.78
N ILE A 35 -10.49 -11.67 -3.20
CA ILE A 35 -10.62 -10.80 -4.37
C ILE A 35 -9.70 -11.33 -5.47
N GLY A 36 -10.27 -11.66 -6.61
CA GLY A 36 -9.51 -11.93 -7.85
C GLY A 36 -9.31 -10.65 -8.64
N ILE A 37 -8.11 -10.42 -9.19
CA ILE A 37 -7.79 -9.22 -9.96
C ILE A 37 -7.27 -9.65 -11.34
N ILE A 38 -7.95 -9.21 -12.40
CA ILE A 38 -7.48 -9.38 -13.78
C ILE A 38 -6.92 -8.03 -14.24
N PRO A 39 -5.62 -7.94 -14.58
CA PRO A 39 -5.01 -6.70 -15.05
C PRO A 39 -5.62 -6.30 -16.40
N ALA A 40 -6.08 -5.05 -16.51
CA ALA A 40 -6.70 -4.50 -17.71
C ALA A 40 -6.27 -3.05 -17.99
N GLY A 41 -5.16 -2.61 -17.39
CA GLY A 41 -4.68 -1.23 -17.54
C GLY A 41 -3.21 -1.09 -17.14
N SER A 42 -2.68 0.12 -17.29
CA SER A 42 -1.25 0.42 -17.07
C SER A 42 -0.82 0.49 -15.60
N THR A 43 -1.76 0.46 -14.65
CA THR A 43 -1.47 0.40 -13.21
C THR A 43 -1.81 -0.99 -12.67
N ASP A 44 -0.86 -1.92 -12.74
CA ASP A 44 -1.04 -3.33 -12.38
C ASP A 44 -0.05 -3.82 -11.31
N CYS A 45 0.56 -2.89 -10.56
CA CYS A 45 1.58 -3.22 -9.55
C CYS A 45 1.10 -4.23 -8.49
N ILE A 46 -0.19 -4.25 -8.18
CA ILE A 46 -0.78 -5.22 -7.26
C ILE A 46 -0.84 -6.60 -7.91
N CYS A 47 -1.30 -6.69 -9.16
CA CYS A 47 -1.29 -7.95 -9.93
C CYS A 47 0.12 -8.50 -10.08
N PHE A 48 1.09 -7.64 -10.42
CA PHE A 48 2.48 -8.04 -10.53
C PHE A 48 3.04 -8.53 -9.19
N ALA A 49 2.78 -7.79 -8.10
CA ALA A 49 3.31 -8.13 -6.78
C ALA A 49 2.71 -9.41 -6.18
N THR A 50 1.49 -9.78 -6.57
CA THR A 50 0.82 -11.00 -6.08
C THR A 50 1.05 -12.20 -6.98
N GLN A 51 1.00 -12.03 -8.30
CA GLN A 51 1.03 -13.14 -9.26
C GLN A 51 2.38 -13.28 -9.98
N GLY A 52 3.27 -12.28 -9.87
CA GLY A 52 4.57 -12.24 -10.55
C GLY A 52 4.48 -11.93 -12.05
N THR A 53 3.28 -11.70 -12.58
CA THR A 53 3.04 -11.39 -13.99
C THR A 53 1.84 -10.44 -14.15
N ASN A 54 1.83 -9.71 -15.27
CA ASN A 54 0.76 -8.81 -15.68
C ASN A 54 -0.11 -9.40 -16.80
N ASP A 55 0.08 -10.68 -17.11
CA ASP A 55 -0.73 -11.37 -18.11
C ASP A 55 -2.16 -11.64 -17.59
N PRO A 56 -3.22 -11.16 -18.28
CA PRO A 56 -4.60 -11.37 -17.85
C PRO A 56 -5.02 -12.83 -17.90
N VAL A 57 -4.47 -13.64 -18.82
CA VAL A 57 -4.81 -15.07 -18.94
C VAL A 57 -4.26 -15.85 -17.75
N THR A 58 -3.00 -15.62 -17.39
CA THR A 58 -2.38 -16.18 -16.20
C THR A 58 -3.12 -15.75 -14.93
N SER A 59 -3.56 -14.49 -14.87
CA SER A 59 -4.33 -14.01 -13.72
C SER A 59 -5.69 -14.70 -13.59
N ALA A 60 -6.39 -14.91 -14.70
CA ALA A 60 -7.64 -15.69 -14.71
C ALA A 60 -7.40 -17.14 -14.26
N LEU A 61 -6.27 -17.74 -14.64
CA LEU A 61 -5.90 -19.08 -14.23
C LEU A 61 -5.66 -19.18 -12.71
N HIS A 62 -4.94 -18.22 -12.10
CA HIS A 62 -4.76 -18.16 -10.65
C HIS A 62 -6.12 -18.12 -9.92
N ILE A 63 -7.09 -17.36 -10.47
CA ILE A 63 -8.45 -17.27 -9.90
C ILE A 63 -9.18 -18.62 -9.99
N VAL A 64 -9.17 -19.27 -11.17
CA VAL A 64 -9.89 -20.54 -11.38
C VAL A 64 -9.28 -21.69 -10.57
N VAL A 65 -7.95 -21.74 -10.48
CA VAL A 65 -7.22 -22.73 -9.66
C VAL A 65 -7.47 -22.51 -8.16
N GLY A 66 -7.88 -21.30 -7.77
CA GLY A 66 -8.14 -20.95 -6.37
C GLY A 66 -6.87 -20.62 -5.59
N ASP A 67 -5.82 -20.18 -6.28
CA ASP A 67 -4.61 -19.68 -5.64
C ASP A 67 -4.93 -18.43 -4.80
N SER A 68 -4.24 -18.29 -3.66
CA SER A 68 -4.57 -17.27 -2.67
C SER A 68 -3.33 -16.79 -1.93
N GLN A 69 -3.02 -15.51 -2.08
CA GLN A 69 -1.96 -14.84 -1.35
C GLN A 69 -2.53 -13.85 -0.32
N PRO A 70 -2.14 -13.92 0.97
CA PRO A 70 -2.52 -12.89 1.95
C PRO A 70 -1.89 -11.55 1.56
N MET A 71 -2.67 -10.47 1.71
CA MET A 71 -2.21 -9.10 1.48
C MET A 71 -2.34 -8.26 2.75
N ASP A 72 -1.35 -7.40 2.96
CA ASP A 72 -1.36 -6.41 4.03
C ASP A 72 -2.26 -5.24 3.64
N VAL A 73 -3.03 -4.72 4.59
CA VAL A 73 -3.77 -3.47 4.43
C VAL A 73 -3.20 -2.45 5.41
N CYS A 74 -3.16 -1.21 4.97
CA CYS A 74 -2.77 -0.07 5.78
C CYS A 74 -3.96 0.86 6.00
N SER A 75 -4.17 1.31 7.24
CA SER A 75 -5.10 2.40 7.55
C SER A 75 -4.33 3.71 7.56
N VAL A 76 -4.91 4.73 6.92
CA VAL A 76 -4.38 6.09 6.90
C VAL A 76 -5.30 6.97 7.72
N HIS A 77 -4.72 7.69 8.67
CA HIS A 77 -5.40 8.61 9.57
C HIS A 77 -4.80 10.00 9.44
N HIS A 78 -5.61 11.03 9.64
CA HIS A 78 -5.18 12.42 9.70
C HIS A 78 -5.81 13.07 10.92
N ASN A 79 -4.98 13.58 11.83
CA ASN A 79 -5.45 14.21 13.07
C ASN A 79 -6.47 13.37 13.86
N GLY A 80 -6.25 12.06 13.96
CA GLY A 80 -7.15 11.13 14.64
C GLY A 80 -8.45 10.81 13.88
N VAL A 81 -8.59 11.31 12.65
CA VAL A 81 -9.72 10.97 11.77
C VAL A 81 -9.25 9.97 10.73
N PHE A 82 -10.02 8.91 10.54
CA PHE A 82 -9.72 7.92 9.50
C PHE A 82 -9.95 8.52 8.10
N LEU A 83 -8.99 8.31 7.21
CA LEU A 83 -9.07 8.76 5.81
C LEU A 83 -9.41 7.62 4.86
N LYS A 84 -8.55 6.59 4.81
CA LYS A 84 -8.70 5.49 3.84
C LYS A 84 -7.90 4.25 4.21
N TYR A 85 -8.29 3.15 3.60
CA TYR A 85 -7.46 1.94 3.52
C TYR A 85 -6.61 1.97 2.25
N SER A 86 -5.36 1.52 2.33
CA SER A 86 -4.43 1.39 1.21
C SER A 86 -3.62 0.10 1.32
N VAL A 87 -3.26 -0.52 0.19
CA VAL A 87 -2.57 -1.83 0.17
C VAL A 87 -1.18 -1.75 -0.45
N SER A 88 -1.01 -0.91 -1.47
CA SER A 88 0.18 -0.95 -2.31
C SER A 88 1.05 0.28 -2.14
N LEU A 89 0.49 1.46 -2.38
CA LEU A 89 1.24 2.71 -2.35
C LEU A 89 0.48 3.82 -1.65
N LEU A 90 1.20 4.52 -0.78
CA LEU A 90 0.85 5.84 -0.27
C LEU A 90 2.00 6.77 -0.68
N GLY A 91 1.70 7.74 -1.54
CA GLY A 91 2.70 8.65 -2.08
C GLY A 91 2.60 10.02 -1.42
N TYR A 92 3.74 10.53 -0.94
CA TYR A 92 3.95 11.94 -0.60
C TYR A 92 5.21 12.44 -1.30
N GLY A 93 5.21 13.71 -1.67
CA GLY A 93 6.31 14.36 -2.35
C GLY A 93 6.45 13.94 -3.81
N PHE A 94 7.69 13.81 -4.30
CA PHE A 94 8.01 13.53 -5.70
C PHE A 94 7.14 12.42 -6.29
N TYR A 95 7.05 11.28 -5.61
CA TYR A 95 6.28 10.14 -6.10
C TYR A 95 4.77 10.39 -6.13
N GLY A 96 4.25 11.15 -5.15
CA GLY A 96 2.84 11.58 -5.13
C GLY A 96 2.52 12.49 -6.31
N ASP A 97 3.39 13.44 -6.62
CA ASP A 97 3.22 14.38 -7.73
C ASP A 97 3.31 13.69 -9.09
N VAL A 98 4.25 12.76 -9.25
CA VAL A 98 4.35 11.92 -10.46
C VAL A 98 3.06 11.11 -10.64
N LEU A 99 2.55 10.47 -9.59
CA LEU A 99 1.30 9.72 -9.70
C LEU A 99 0.11 10.63 -10.05
N ALA A 100 -0.01 11.79 -9.41
CA ALA A 100 -1.09 12.74 -9.66
C ALA A 100 -1.08 13.29 -11.10
N ASP A 101 0.10 13.66 -11.62
CA ASP A 101 0.25 14.11 -13.01
C ASP A 101 0.01 12.96 -14.00
N SER A 102 0.54 11.77 -13.70
CA SER A 102 0.37 10.59 -14.55
C SER A 102 -1.10 10.19 -14.71
N GLU A 103 -1.93 10.44 -13.71
CA GLU A 103 -3.36 10.13 -13.75
C GLU A 103 -4.14 11.05 -14.71
N ARG A 104 -3.71 12.30 -14.83
CA ARG A 104 -4.26 13.24 -15.83
C ARG A 104 -3.87 12.84 -17.26
N ASN A 105 -2.74 12.14 -17.41
CA ASN A 105 -2.17 11.72 -18.68
C ASN A 105 -2.48 10.26 -19.03
N ARG A 106 -3.62 9.73 -18.58
CA ARG A 106 -4.00 8.32 -18.76
C ARG A 106 -4.09 7.85 -20.22
N TRP A 107 -4.29 8.79 -21.15
CA TRP A 107 -4.33 8.55 -22.60
C TRP A 107 -2.98 8.12 -23.20
N LEU A 108 -1.86 8.40 -22.52
CA LEU A 108 -0.51 8.00 -22.96
C LEU A 108 -0.16 6.53 -22.64
N GLY A 109 -1.04 5.80 -21.96
CA GLY A 109 -0.74 4.43 -21.53
C GLY A 109 0.46 4.39 -20.56
N PRO A 110 1.32 3.35 -20.60
CA PRO A 110 2.46 3.21 -19.68
C PRO A 110 3.48 4.36 -19.75
N ALA A 111 3.66 5.00 -20.91
CA ALA A 111 4.62 6.10 -21.09
C ALA A 111 4.33 7.33 -20.21
N ARG A 112 3.12 7.43 -19.67
CA ARG A 112 2.72 8.50 -18.74
C ARG A 112 3.61 8.58 -17.50
N TYR A 113 4.14 7.45 -17.02
CA TYR A 113 4.98 7.44 -15.82
C TYR A 113 6.35 8.06 -16.08
N ASP A 114 6.96 7.75 -17.22
CA ASP A 114 8.27 8.30 -17.60
C ASP A 114 8.18 9.80 -17.85
N LEU A 115 7.13 10.24 -18.55
CA LEU A 115 6.92 11.66 -18.85
C LEU A 115 6.60 12.48 -17.59
N SER A 116 5.70 11.99 -16.74
CA SER A 116 5.41 12.65 -15.46
C SER A 116 6.62 12.62 -14.53
N GLY A 117 7.38 11.52 -14.51
CA GLY A 117 8.64 11.40 -13.77
C GLY A 117 9.66 12.43 -14.19
N PHE A 118 9.93 12.55 -15.49
CA PHE A 118 10.86 13.52 -16.05
C PHE A 118 10.42 14.96 -15.78
N LYS A 119 9.13 15.26 -15.96
CA LYS A 119 8.56 16.59 -15.69
C LYS A 119 8.71 16.99 -14.22
N THR A 120 8.33 16.12 -13.29
CA THR A 120 8.46 16.39 -11.84
C THR A 120 9.93 16.52 -11.45
N PHE A 121 10.82 15.73 -12.07
CA PHE A 121 12.26 15.79 -11.82
C PHE A 121 12.84 17.15 -12.21
N LEU A 122 12.48 17.68 -13.38
CA LEU A 122 12.91 19.01 -13.83
C LEU A 122 12.31 20.14 -12.98
N SER A 123 11.13 19.93 -12.38
CA SER A 123 10.47 20.94 -11.55
C SER A 123 11.12 21.10 -10.17
N HIS A 124 11.95 20.15 -9.75
CA HIS A 124 12.77 20.19 -8.53
C HIS A 124 12.06 20.73 -7.27
N ASN A 125 10.87 20.19 -6.99
CA ASN A 125 10.14 20.55 -5.78
C ASN A 125 10.81 19.98 -4.52
N HIS A 126 10.82 20.76 -3.44
CA HIS A 126 11.29 20.32 -2.13
C HIS A 126 10.09 20.01 -1.23
N TYR A 127 10.13 18.88 -0.52
CA TYR A 127 9.05 18.44 0.35
C TYR A 127 9.58 18.27 1.76
N SER A 128 9.01 19.00 2.72
CA SER A 128 9.32 18.82 4.12
C SER A 128 8.48 17.68 4.69
N GLY A 129 9.07 16.87 5.54
CA GLY A 129 8.38 15.77 6.20
C GLY A 129 9.21 15.24 7.36
N ARG A 130 8.52 14.85 8.42
CA ARG A 130 9.10 14.18 9.58
C ARG A 130 8.49 12.80 9.69
N PHE A 131 9.34 11.79 9.58
CA PHE A 131 8.96 10.41 9.79
C PHE A 131 9.18 10.04 11.26
N LEU A 132 8.12 9.64 11.93
CA LEU A 132 8.16 9.11 13.29
C LEU A 132 7.94 7.60 13.18
N SER A 133 9.05 6.86 13.28
CA SER A 133 8.98 5.40 13.39
C SER A 133 8.39 5.03 14.74
N CYS A 134 7.37 4.15 14.75
CA CYS A 134 6.82 3.60 15.98
C CYS A 134 7.10 2.09 16.04
N GLN A 135 7.23 1.58 17.27
CA GLN A 135 7.74 0.24 17.57
C GLN A 135 6.81 -0.87 17.06
N GLN A 136 7.44 -1.96 16.64
CA GLN A 136 6.80 -3.18 16.21
C GLN A 136 6.37 -4.01 17.43
N THR A 137 5.07 -4.09 17.67
CA THR A 137 4.51 -4.99 18.69
C THR A 137 4.17 -6.32 18.02
N THR A 138 4.81 -7.40 18.47
CA THR A 138 4.49 -8.75 18.01
C THR A 138 3.60 -9.41 19.04
N THR A 139 2.33 -9.61 18.72
CA THR A 139 1.41 -10.44 19.52
C THR A 139 0.97 -11.63 18.65
N TRP A 140 1.15 -12.85 19.17
CA TRP A 140 0.66 -14.10 18.55
C TRP A 140 1.04 -14.35 17.07
N GLY A 141 2.24 -13.95 16.66
CA GLY A 141 2.75 -14.18 15.30
C GLY A 141 2.17 -13.26 14.22
N ILE A 142 1.37 -12.25 14.61
CA ILE A 142 0.91 -11.16 13.77
C ILE A 142 1.85 -9.98 13.99
N GLN A 143 2.41 -9.45 12.91
CA GLN A 143 3.37 -8.35 12.96
C GLN A 143 2.62 -7.07 12.62
N GLU A 144 2.34 -6.26 13.64
CA GLU A 144 1.72 -4.95 13.48
C GLU A 144 2.77 -3.85 13.60
N THR A 145 2.73 -2.93 12.65
CA THR A 145 3.65 -1.79 12.59
C THR A 145 2.81 -0.54 12.39
N SER A 146 2.76 0.30 13.41
CA SER A 146 2.22 1.66 13.30
C SER A 146 3.37 2.60 12.97
N CYS A 147 3.17 3.55 12.07
CA CYS A 147 4.13 4.61 11.75
C CYS A 147 3.37 5.92 11.69
N SER A 148 3.89 6.98 12.30
CA SER A 148 3.32 8.32 12.15
C SER A 148 4.21 9.16 11.23
N VAL A 149 3.59 9.95 10.36
CA VAL A 149 4.29 10.77 9.37
C VAL A 149 3.69 12.17 9.36
N ASP A 150 4.47 13.15 9.81
CA ASP A 150 4.09 14.55 9.74
C ASP A 150 4.63 15.14 8.44
N LEU A 151 3.75 15.66 7.61
CA LEU A 151 4.03 16.13 6.27
C LEU A 151 3.82 17.65 6.20
N GLY A 152 4.72 18.35 5.50
CA GLY A 152 4.61 19.78 5.24
C GLY A 152 5.02 20.09 3.81
N ALA A 153 4.06 20.43 2.95
CA ALA A 153 4.34 20.83 1.58
C ALA A 153 4.62 22.33 1.54
N ALA A 154 5.80 22.73 1.05
CA ALA A 154 6.11 24.11 0.73
C ALA A 154 6.41 24.20 -0.77
N SER A 155 5.41 24.60 -1.57
CA SER A 155 5.66 25.14 -2.90
C SER A 155 6.21 26.55 -2.77
N VAL A 156 7.14 26.92 -3.65
CA VAL A 156 7.65 28.29 -3.75
C VAL A 156 6.46 29.27 -3.84
N GLY A 157 6.23 30.07 -2.80
CA GLY A 157 5.25 31.15 -2.77
C GLY A 157 4.02 31.03 -1.86
N THR A 158 3.84 29.95 -1.10
CA THR A 158 2.69 29.81 -0.17
C THR A 158 3.12 29.36 1.22
N SER A 159 2.55 29.99 2.26
CA SER A 159 2.82 29.70 3.68
C SER A 159 2.59 28.21 4.02
N PRO A 160 3.38 27.65 4.96
CA PRO A 160 3.33 26.22 5.28
C PRO A 160 2.00 25.86 5.95
N HIS A 161 1.22 24.99 5.31
CA HIS A 161 0.13 24.25 5.94
C HIS A 161 0.73 22.96 6.55
N GLN A 162 0.53 22.75 7.87
CA GLN A 162 0.96 21.56 8.61
C GLN A 162 -0.05 20.41 8.41
N GLU A 163 0.41 19.23 7.98
CA GLU A 163 -0.46 18.06 7.77
C GLU A 163 0.13 16.80 8.43
N THR A 164 -0.46 16.36 9.54
CA THR A 164 -0.08 15.17 10.32
C THR A 164 -0.84 13.94 9.83
N SER A 165 -0.16 12.89 9.36
CA SER A 165 -0.78 11.65 8.86
C SER A 165 -0.20 10.39 9.52
N THR A 166 -1.02 9.52 10.08
CA THR A 166 -0.59 8.25 10.69
C THR A 166 -0.92 7.09 9.75
N MET A 167 0.04 6.20 9.53
CA MET A 167 -0.06 5.03 8.66
C MET A 167 0.31 3.76 9.43
N ARG A 168 -0.61 2.81 9.55
CA ARG A 168 -0.36 1.50 10.17
C ARG A 168 -0.39 0.41 9.12
N ARG A 169 0.54 -0.54 9.15
CA ARG A 169 0.64 -1.70 8.25
C ARG A 169 0.62 -2.99 9.06
N ARG A 170 -0.21 -3.94 8.64
CA ARG A 170 -0.29 -5.29 9.23
C ARG A 170 0.34 -6.33 8.30
N ARG A 171 1.36 -7.05 8.74
CA ARG A 171 2.00 -8.17 8.00
C ARG A 171 1.55 -9.53 8.54
N ARG A 172 1.11 -10.43 7.64
CA ARG A 172 1.00 -11.87 7.95
C ARG A 172 2.28 -12.60 7.52
N LYS A 173 2.88 -13.40 8.40
CA LYS A 173 3.99 -14.31 8.05
C LYS A 173 3.51 -15.25 6.93
N LYS A 174 4.25 -15.31 5.81
CA LYS A 174 4.12 -16.40 4.83
C LYS A 174 4.51 -17.70 5.52
N SER A 175 3.63 -18.70 5.53
CA SER A 175 4.08 -20.09 5.64
C SER A 175 4.89 -20.38 4.38
N GLN A 176 6.22 -20.44 4.53
CA GLN A 176 7.15 -20.76 3.45
C GLN A 176 6.93 -22.22 3.06
N VAL A 177 6.34 -22.49 1.90
CA VAL A 177 6.56 -23.76 1.20
C VAL A 177 7.98 -23.70 0.64
N LYS A 178 8.89 -24.43 1.29
CA LYS A 178 10.28 -24.61 0.85
C LYS A 178 10.30 -25.28 -0.53
N THR A 179 10.67 -24.54 -1.57
CA THR A 179 11.35 -25.11 -2.74
C THR A 179 12.84 -24.89 -2.56
N ALA A 180 13.54 -25.99 -2.31
CA ALA A 180 14.99 -26.05 -2.20
C ALA A 180 15.62 -25.94 -3.60
N THR A 181 16.59 -25.05 -3.77
CA THR A 181 17.82 -25.28 -4.56
C THR A 181 18.89 -24.32 -4.03
N GLU A 182 20.08 -24.89 -3.83
CA GLU A 182 21.32 -24.37 -3.23
C GLU A 182 21.83 -23.10 -3.95
N ALA A 183 22.64 -22.19 -3.38
CA ALA A 183 23.80 -22.41 -2.51
C ALA A 183 24.24 -21.12 -1.78
N GLY A 184 24.75 -21.28 -0.55
CA GLY A 184 25.80 -20.49 0.12
C GLY A 184 25.48 -19.04 0.54
N VAL A 185 25.81 -18.52 1.73
CA VAL A 185 26.67 -18.94 2.84
C VAL A 185 26.28 -18.06 4.06
N SER A 186 26.11 -18.69 5.24
CA SER A 186 26.30 -18.16 6.62
C SER A 186 25.45 -16.95 7.10
N SER A 187 24.84 -16.89 8.29
CA SER A 187 25.09 -17.52 9.58
C SER A 187 23.89 -17.31 10.54
N THR A 188 23.56 -18.35 11.33
CA THR A 188 22.98 -18.35 12.71
C THR A 188 21.59 -17.71 12.96
N ALA A 189 20.48 -18.47 13.10
CA ALA A 189 19.99 -19.26 14.27
C ALA A 189 19.40 -18.38 15.40
N ASN A 190 18.24 -18.59 16.05
CA ASN A 190 17.10 -19.53 16.11
C ASN A 190 16.00 -18.75 16.91
N LEU A 191 14.67 -18.95 16.90
CA LEU A 191 13.74 -20.08 16.73
C LEU A 191 12.54 -19.61 15.87
#